data_AF-X1QW50-F1
#
_entry.id   AF-X1QW50-F1
#
_cell.length_a   1.000
_cell.length_b   1.000
_cell.length_c   1.000
_cell.angle_alpha   90.00
_cell.angle_beta   90.00
_cell.angle_gamma   90.00
#
_symmetry.space_group_name_H-M   'P 1'
#
loop_
_entity.id
_entity.type
_entity.pdbx_description
1 polymer ?
#
loop_
_entity_poly.entity_id
_entity_poly.type
_entity_poly.pdbx_seq_one_letter_code
_entity_poly.pdbx_strand_id
1 'polypeptide(L)'
;MEFANFIQEKIKDYKIISIIGLAKNVSKTTTLNHIIQALKGKYILGLTSIGRDGEKYDAITTLPKPRIFVESGILMATATQSIKNSEAKIEIIKTTGINTPMGEIVIARVISNGYIELAGPSINSELTSVCKGLLNLGSNLILIDGAFDRRSFASPLVSDATILSTGASVSKKMR
;
A
#
# COMPACT_ATOMS: atom_id res chain seq x y z
N MET A 1 8.53 18.66 10.12
CA MET A 1 8.68 19.33 8.81
C MET A 1 9.84 18.75 7.99
N GLU A 2 10.92 18.28 8.61
CA GLU A 2 12.09 17.72 7.94
C GLU A 2 11.79 16.49 7.06
N PHE A 3 11.12 15.46 7.60
CA PHE A 3 10.82 14.24 6.84
C PHE A 3 9.93 14.47 5.62
N ALA A 4 8.92 15.34 5.73
CA ALA A 4 7.97 15.58 4.64
C ALA A 4 8.63 16.26 3.43
N ASN A 5 9.56 17.19 3.69
CA ASN A 5 10.34 17.83 2.63
C ASN A 5 11.33 16.85 2.02
N PHE A 6 12.05 16.09 2.87
CA PHE A 6 12.98 15.06 2.42
C PHE A 6 12.30 14.05 1.49
N ILE A 7 11.20 13.44 1.93
CA ILE A 7 10.56 12.39 1.14
C ILE A 7 10.01 12.96 -0.17
N GLN A 8 9.40 14.15 -0.14
CA GLN A 8 8.91 14.80 -1.35
C GLN A 8 10.02 15.05 -2.36
N GLU A 9 11.18 15.55 -1.91
CA GLU A 9 12.33 15.78 -2.78
C GLU A 9 12.84 14.48 -3.42
N LYS A 10 12.88 13.37 -2.65
CA LYS A 10 13.39 12.09 -3.12
C LYS A 10 12.44 11.31 -4.02
N ILE A 11 11.13 11.57 -3.94
CA ILE A 11 10.13 10.79 -4.68
C ILE A 11 9.53 11.52 -5.89
N LYS A 12 9.77 12.83 -6.04
CA LYS A 12 9.08 13.71 -7.01
C LYS A 12 9.15 13.24 -8.47
N ASP A 13 10.21 12.49 -8.83
CA ASP A 13 10.47 12.05 -10.21
C ASP A 13 9.93 10.62 -10.48
N TYR A 14 9.30 10.00 -9.50
CA TYR A 14 8.76 8.63 -9.58
C TYR A 14 7.24 8.62 -9.48
N LYS A 15 6.60 7.69 -10.20
CA LYS A 15 5.13 7.53 -10.20
C LYS A 15 4.68 6.29 -9.45
N ILE A 16 5.51 5.26 -9.38
CA ILE A 16 5.19 4.01 -8.68
C ILE A 16 6.34 3.66 -7.74
N ILE A 17 6.05 3.60 -6.45
CA ILE A 17 7.04 3.33 -5.40
C ILE A 17 6.59 2.12 -4.60
N SER A 18 7.46 1.12 -4.53
CA SER A 18 7.26 -0.04 -3.67
C SER A 18 7.93 0.14 -2.31
N ILE A 19 7.27 -0.30 -1.25
CA ILE A 19 7.84 -0.36 0.10
C ILE A 19 8.07 -1.82 0.42
N ILE A 20 9.32 -2.27 0.40
CA ILE A 20 9.67 -3.66 0.67
C ILE A 20 10.39 -3.79 2.01
N GLY A 21 10.49 -5.01 2.51
CA GLY A 21 11.17 -5.29 3.77
C GLY A 21 11.94 -6.59 3.74
N LEU A 22 13.10 -6.59 4.39
CA LEU A 22 13.98 -7.77 4.47
C LEU A 22 13.46 -8.82 5.46
N ALA A 23 12.55 -8.45 6.36
CA ALA A 23 11.89 -9.37 7.29
C ALA A 23 10.39 -9.06 7.47
N LYS A 24 9.65 -9.97 8.10
CA LYS A 24 8.30 -9.66 8.62
C LYS A 24 8.43 -8.63 9.74
N ASN A 25 7.42 -7.77 9.89
CA ASN A 25 7.34 -6.76 10.96
C ASN A 25 8.49 -5.72 10.99
N VAL A 26 9.13 -5.46 9.84
CA VAL A 26 10.13 -4.39 9.68
C VAL A 26 9.52 -3.02 9.39
N SER A 27 8.33 -2.73 9.93
CA SER A 27 7.72 -1.39 9.84
C SER A 27 7.32 -0.90 8.43
N LYS A 28 7.10 -1.78 7.43
CA LYS A 28 6.65 -1.39 6.07
C LYS A 28 5.37 -0.55 6.08
N THR A 29 4.29 -1.08 6.65
CA THR A 29 3.00 -0.37 6.76
C THR A 29 3.10 0.89 7.62
N THR A 30 4.00 0.91 8.61
CA THR A 30 4.31 2.14 9.37
C THR A 30 4.95 3.19 8.47
N THR A 31 5.97 2.83 7.68
CA THR A 31 6.59 3.70 6.68
C THR A 31 5.57 4.21 5.67
N LEU A 32 4.68 3.34 5.17
CA LEU A 32 3.58 3.72 4.28
C LEU A 32 2.72 4.84 4.90
N ASN A 33 2.26 4.66 6.14
CA ASN A 33 1.45 5.67 6.83
C ASN A 33 2.18 7.00 6.96
N HIS A 34 3.46 6.99 7.35
CA HIS A 34 4.24 8.22 7.44
C HIS A 34 4.36 8.95 6.09
N ILE A 35 4.50 8.20 4.99
CA ILE A 35 4.56 8.77 3.64
C ILE A 35 3.20 9.34 3.25
N ILE A 36 2.09 8.61 3.46
CA ILE A 36 0.73 9.10 3.17
C ILE A 36 0.49 10.45 3.86
N GLN A 37 0.83 10.55 5.14
CA GLN A 37 0.68 11.80 5.91
C GLN A 37 1.60 12.92 5.42
N ALA A 38 2.85 12.60 5.08
CA ALA A 38 3.82 13.58 4.56
C ALA A 38 3.43 14.18 3.20
N LEU A 39 2.69 13.42 2.39
CA LEU A 39 2.29 13.79 1.03
C LEU A 39 0.86 14.32 0.91
N LYS A 40 0.14 14.38 2.04
CA LYS A 40 -1.22 14.90 2.12
C LYS A 40 -1.35 16.27 1.44
N GLY A 41 -2.36 16.39 0.58
CA GLY A 41 -2.67 17.63 -0.16
C GLY A 41 -1.69 17.99 -1.29
N LYS A 42 -0.61 17.22 -1.48
CA LYS A 42 0.40 17.46 -2.52
C LYS A 42 0.29 16.46 -3.67
N TYR A 43 -0.20 15.26 -3.40
CA TYR A 43 -0.35 14.17 -4.36
C TYR A 43 -1.77 13.59 -4.34
N ILE A 44 -2.22 13.12 -5.49
CA ILE A 44 -3.38 12.23 -5.61
C ILE A 44 -2.85 10.82 -5.52
N LEU A 45 -2.87 10.28 -4.30
CA LEU A 45 -2.28 8.97 -4.01
C LEU A 45 -3.13 7.83 -4.56
N GLY A 46 -2.44 6.84 -5.12
CA GLY A 46 -2.96 5.52 -5.46
C GLY A 46 -2.34 4.48 -4.52
N LEU A 47 -3.15 3.66 -3.88
CA LEU A 47 -2.66 2.65 -2.92
C LEU A 47 -2.97 1.24 -3.39
N THR A 48 -2.02 0.33 -3.22
CA THR A 48 -2.26 -1.12 -3.34
C THR A 48 -1.24 -1.87 -2.49
N SER A 49 -1.34 -3.19 -2.41
CA SER A 49 -0.44 -4.02 -1.61
C SER A 49 -0.11 -5.32 -2.32
N ILE A 50 0.90 -6.03 -1.84
CA ILE A 50 1.20 -7.40 -2.24
C ILE A 50 0.81 -8.31 -1.08
N GLY A 51 -0.37 -8.93 -1.20
CA GLY A 51 -1.01 -9.61 -0.08
C GLY A 51 -1.78 -8.65 0.82
N ARG A 52 -2.18 -9.12 1.99
CA ARG A 52 -3.14 -8.44 2.87
C ARG A 52 -2.40 -7.61 3.95
N ASP A 53 -2.68 -6.32 4.00
CA ASP A 53 -2.11 -5.35 4.93
C ASP A 53 -3.13 -4.32 5.41
N GLY A 54 -2.86 -3.67 6.55
CA GLY A 54 -3.76 -2.73 7.21
C GLY A 54 -4.82 -3.37 8.12
N GLU A 55 -4.79 -4.70 8.27
CA GLU A 55 -5.68 -5.41 9.20
C GLU A 55 -5.36 -5.06 10.66
N LYS A 56 -6.36 -5.20 11.55
CA LYS A 56 -6.19 -4.88 12.97
C LYS A 56 -5.24 -5.85 13.70
N TYR A 57 -5.26 -7.12 13.33
CA TYR A 57 -4.46 -8.18 13.93
C TYR A 57 -3.86 -9.09 12.85
N ASP A 58 -2.58 -9.45 12.99
CA ASP A 58 -1.94 -10.42 12.10
C ASP A 58 -2.67 -11.77 12.16
N ALA A 59 -2.98 -12.34 11.01
CA ALA A 59 -3.76 -13.60 10.93
C ALA A 59 -3.01 -14.81 11.52
N ILE A 60 -1.68 -14.75 11.61
CA ILE A 60 -0.81 -15.83 12.10
C ILE A 60 -0.41 -15.57 13.55
N THR A 61 0.08 -14.36 13.84
CA THR A 61 0.66 -14.05 15.16
C THR A 61 -0.33 -13.45 16.14
N THR A 62 -1.54 -13.07 15.71
CA THR A 62 -2.60 -12.39 16.47
C THR A 62 -2.19 -11.08 17.16
N LEU A 63 -0.98 -10.59 16.86
CA LEU A 63 -0.47 -9.33 17.37
C LEU A 63 -1.14 -8.16 16.63
N PRO A 64 -1.33 -7.00 17.30
CA PRO A 64 -1.80 -5.80 16.64
C PRO A 64 -0.89 -5.42 15.46
N LYS A 65 -1.48 -5.13 14.30
CA LYS A 65 -0.76 -4.60 13.12
C LYS A 65 -1.01 -3.09 12.96
N PRO A 66 -0.06 -2.34 12.37
CA PRO A 66 -0.30 -0.96 11.98
C PRO A 66 -1.47 -0.90 10.98
N ARG A 67 -2.51 -0.15 11.31
CA ARG A 67 -3.64 0.11 10.41
C ARG A 67 -3.31 1.23 9.44
N ILE A 68 -3.90 1.23 8.25
CA ILE A 68 -3.64 2.26 7.24
C ILE A 68 -4.73 3.33 7.34
N PHE A 69 -4.36 4.57 7.68
CA PHE A 69 -5.30 5.70 7.75
C PHE A 69 -5.17 6.55 6.49
N VAL A 70 -6.32 6.83 5.86
CA VAL A 70 -6.41 7.59 4.60
C VAL A 70 -7.45 8.69 4.69
N GLU A 71 -7.27 9.70 3.86
CA GLU A 71 -8.25 10.77 3.66
C GLU A 71 -9.08 10.53 2.40
N SER A 72 -10.21 11.21 2.32
CA SER A 72 -11.03 11.22 1.11
C SER A 72 -10.23 11.68 -0.12
N GLY A 73 -10.58 11.13 -1.27
CA GLY A 73 -9.95 11.42 -2.56
C GLY A 73 -8.88 10.42 -2.98
N ILE A 74 -8.28 9.66 -2.06
CA ILE A 74 -7.30 8.62 -2.37
C ILE A 74 -7.93 7.52 -3.25
N LEU A 75 -7.19 7.10 -4.27
CA LEU A 75 -7.52 5.94 -5.10
C LEU A 75 -6.86 4.69 -4.52
N MET A 76 -7.50 3.54 -4.66
CA MET A 76 -6.94 2.26 -4.20
C MET A 76 -7.30 1.12 -5.14
N ALA A 77 -6.41 0.15 -5.27
CA ALA A 77 -6.68 -1.14 -5.91
C ALA A 77 -6.58 -2.25 -4.86
N THR A 78 -7.71 -2.88 -4.55
CA THR A 78 -7.80 -3.87 -3.47
C THR A 78 -8.91 -4.90 -3.73
N ALA A 79 -8.83 -6.05 -3.07
CA ALA A 79 -9.88 -7.05 -3.06
C ALA A 79 -11.17 -6.52 -2.41
N THR A 80 -12.32 -6.93 -2.95
CA THR A 80 -13.65 -6.56 -2.43
C THR A 80 -13.87 -6.90 -0.96
N GLN A 81 -13.29 -7.97 -0.44
CA GLN A 81 -13.38 -8.28 1.00
C GLN A 81 -12.66 -7.25 1.87
N SER A 82 -11.52 -6.71 1.42
CA SER A 82 -10.80 -5.66 2.15
C SER A 82 -11.58 -4.33 2.20
N ILE A 83 -12.39 -4.05 1.18
CA ILE A 83 -13.33 -2.92 1.22
C ILE A 83 -14.34 -3.11 2.35
N LYS A 84 -14.91 -4.32 2.52
CA LYS A 84 -15.86 -4.62 3.59
C LYS A 84 -15.23 -4.53 4.99
N ASN A 85 -13.94 -4.81 5.09
CA ASN A 85 -13.19 -4.71 6.35
C ASN A 85 -12.70 -3.28 6.65
N SER A 86 -12.86 -2.35 5.72
CA SER A 86 -12.46 -0.95 5.88
C SER A 86 -13.52 -0.17 6.66
N GLU A 87 -13.08 0.79 7.47
CA GLU A 87 -13.97 1.71 8.19
C GLU A 87 -14.31 2.95 7.36
N ALA A 88 -13.45 3.30 6.40
CA ALA A 88 -13.71 4.38 5.45
C ALA A 88 -14.84 4.01 4.47
N LYS A 89 -15.65 5.00 4.07
CA LYS A 89 -16.58 4.84 2.94
C LYS A 89 -15.79 4.79 1.65
N ILE A 90 -16.01 3.75 0.85
CA ILE A 90 -15.29 3.48 -0.38
C ILE A 90 -16.29 3.29 -1.52
N GLU A 91 -16.08 3.99 -2.63
CA GLU A 91 -16.85 3.87 -3.86
C GLU A 91 -16.04 3.06 -4.90
N ILE A 92 -16.61 1.99 -5.43
CA ILE A 92 -15.99 1.21 -6.49
C ILE A 92 -16.15 1.96 -7.82
N ILE A 93 -15.04 2.26 -8.47
CA ILE A 93 -15.02 2.95 -9.78
C ILE A 93 -14.98 1.94 -10.93
N LYS A 94 -14.21 0.85 -10.76
CA LYS A 94 -13.94 -0.10 -11.84
C LYS A 94 -13.61 -1.50 -11.31
N THR A 95 -14.18 -2.51 -11.96
CA THR A 95 -13.81 -3.92 -11.81
C THR A 95 -12.60 -4.25 -12.71
N THR A 96 -11.77 -5.21 -12.29
CA THR A 96 -10.51 -5.53 -13.00
C THR A 96 -10.51 -6.93 -13.61
N GLY A 97 -11.43 -7.80 -13.20
CA GLY A 97 -11.48 -9.22 -13.57
C GLY A 97 -10.42 -10.09 -12.86
N ILE A 98 -9.54 -9.50 -12.05
CA ILE A 98 -8.50 -10.21 -11.31
C ILE A 98 -9.12 -10.82 -10.05
N ASN A 99 -9.22 -12.14 -10.01
CA ASN A 99 -9.82 -12.87 -8.89
C ASN A 99 -8.77 -13.35 -7.89
N THR A 100 -9.03 -13.12 -6.60
CA THR A 100 -8.20 -13.62 -5.49
C THR A 100 -9.07 -14.39 -4.49
N PRO A 101 -8.48 -15.15 -3.56
CA PRO A 101 -9.25 -15.76 -2.46
C PRO A 101 -10.03 -14.75 -1.60
N MET A 102 -9.63 -13.48 -1.60
CA MET A 102 -10.33 -12.38 -0.91
C MET A 102 -11.36 -11.66 -1.79
N GLY A 103 -11.68 -12.23 -2.95
CA GLY A 103 -12.57 -11.66 -3.94
C GLY A 103 -11.85 -10.94 -5.07
N GLU A 104 -12.63 -10.37 -5.97
CA GLU A 104 -12.10 -9.62 -7.12
C GLU A 104 -11.35 -8.37 -6.67
N ILE A 105 -10.22 -8.06 -7.32
CA ILE A 105 -9.54 -6.78 -7.20
C ILE A 105 -10.37 -5.72 -7.93
N VAL A 106 -10.67 -4.62 -7.27
CA VAL A 106 -11.36 -3.47 -7.85
C VAL A 106 -10.54 -2.21 -7.66
N ILE A 107 -10.72 -1.24 -8.55
CA ILE A 107 -10.22 0.11 -8.34
C ILE A 107 -11.35 0.94 -7.73
N ALA A 108 -11.06 1.59 -6.62
CA ALA A 108 -12.02 2.31 -5.80
C ALA A 108 -11.47 3.65 -5.33
N ARG A 109 -12.36 4.54 -4.88
CA ARG A 109 -12.03 5.84 -4.29
C ARG A 109 -12.52 5.90 -2.86
N VAL A 110 -11.67 6.42 -1.98
CA VAL A 110 -12.02 6.72 -0.60
C VAL A 110 -12.87 7.99 -0.58
N ILE A 111 -14.09 7.91 -0.04
CA ILE A 111 -15.07 9.00 0.03
C ILE A 111 -15.10 9.67 1.40
N SER A 112 -14.69 8.95 2.45
CA SER A 112 -14.55 9.51 3.80
C SER A 112 -13.22 9.12 4.43
N ASN A 113 -12.68 9.99 5.29
CA ASN A 113 -11.50 9.67 6.08
C ASN A 113 -11.76 8.43 6.95
N GLY A 114 -10.75 7.59 7.12
CA GLY A 114 -10.88 6.39 7.94
C GLY A 114 -9.77 5.38 7.70
N TYR A 115 -9.89 4.25 8.38
CA TYR A 115 -8.96 3.14 8.21
C TYR A 115 -9.38 2.25 7.04
N ILE A 116 -8.40 1.82 6.26
CA ILE A 116 -8.58 0.89 5.15
C ILE A 116 -7.77 -0.38 5.34
N GLU A 117 -8.23 -1.45 4.70
CA GLU A 117 -7.46 -2.69 4.48
C GLU A 117 -7.09 -2.76 3.00
N LEU A 118 -5.87 -3.19 2.70
CA LEU A 118 -5.38 -3.43 1.34
C LEU A 118 -5.11 -4.91 1.14
N ALA A 119 -5.61 -5.46 0.04
CA ALA A 119 -5.24 -6.77 -0.46
C ALA A 119 -5.14 -6.70 -1.98
N GLY A 120 -3.97 -6.36 -2.51
CA GLY A 120 -3.73 -6.27 -3.94
C GLY A 120 -3.35 -7.61 -4.60
N PRO A 121 -3.12 -7.60 -5.92
CA PRO A 121 -2.78 -8.79 -6.69
C PRO A 121 -1.48 -9.46 -6.23
N SER A 122 -1.41 -10.78 -6.36
CA SER A 122 -0.21 -11.55 -6.01
C SER A 122 0.74 -11.81 -7.19
N ILE A 123 0.32 -11.43 -8.41
CA ILE A 123 1.05 -11.63 -9.67
C ILE A 123 1.53 -10.26 -10.19
N ASN A 124 2.80 -10.17 -10.61
CA ASN A 124 3.43 -8.92 -11.08
C ASN A 124 2.69 -8.25 -12.25
N SER A 125 2.23 -9.03 -13.23
CA SER A 125 1.52 -8.50 -14.41
C SER A 125 0.18 -7.88 -14.03
N GLU A 126 -0.55 -8.51 -13.12
CA GLU A 126 -1.80 -8.00 -12.55
C GLU A 126 -1.56 -6.74 -11.73
N LEU A 127 -0.53 -6.74 -10.87
CA LEU A 127 -0.14 -5.56 -10.09
C LEU A 127 0.20 -4.38 -11.00
N THR A 128 0.96 -4.63 -12.07
CA THR A 128 1.28 -3.60 -13.09
C THR A 128 0.01 -3.07 -13.76
N SER A 129 -0.93 -3.95 -14.07
CA SER A 129 -2.21 -3.58 -14.69
C SER A 129 -3.05 -2.68 -13.78
N VAL A 130 -3.16 -3.02 -12.49
CA VAL A 130 -3.91 -2.18 -11.53
C VAL A 130 -3.22 -0.86 -11.26
N CYS A 131 -1.88 -0.81 -11.21
CA CYS A 131 -1.14 0.44 -11.10
C CYS A 131 -1.40 1.35 -12.30
N LYS A 132 -1.37 0.83 -13.53
CA LYS A 132 -1.75 1.59 -14.73
C LYS A 132 -3.20 2.10 -14.63
N GLY A 133 -4.12 1.28 -14.14
CA GLY A 133 -5.50 1.68 -13.90
C GLY A 133 -5.63 2.86 -12.93
N LEU A 134 -4.87 2.85 -11.82
CA LEU A 134 -4.82 3.94 -10.84
C LEU A 134 -4.27 5.23 -11.45
N LEU A 135 -3.19 5.15 -12.24
CA LEU A 135 -2.63 6.31 -12.95
C LEU A 135 -3.64 6.91 -13.95
N ASN A 136 -4.30 6.06 -14.75
CA ASN A 136 -5.30 6.48 -15.73
C ASN A 136 -6.53 7.15 -15.10
N LEU A 137 -6.82 6.85 -13.83
CA LEU A 137 -7.91 7.45 -13.06
C LEU A 137 -7.48 8.72 -12.29
N GLY A 138 -6.26 9.21 -12.51
CA GLY A 138 -5.78 10.50 -12.02
C GLY A 138 -4.85 10.42 -10.81
N SER A 139 -4.45 9.23 -10.36
CA SER A 139 -3.35 9.14 -9.39
C SER A 139 -2.05 9.63 -10.02
N ASN A 140 -1.30 10.46 -9.30
CA ASN A 140 0.00 10.96 -9.75
C ASN A 140 1.19 10.36 -8.97
N LEU A 141 0.90 9.56 -7.94
CA LEU A 141 1.88 8.76 -7.23
C LEU A 141 1.19 7.53 -6.62
N ILE A 142 1.74 6.35 -6.89
CA ILE A 142 1.27 5.07 -6.39
C ILE A 142 2.25 4.54 -5.36
N LEU A 143 1.71 4.13 -4.21
CA LEU A 143 2.45 3.45 -3.16
C LEU A 143 1.98 2.00 -3.07
N ILE A 144 2.94 1.08 -3.12
CA ILE A 144 2.69 -0.37 -2.99
C ILE A 144 3.22 -0.82 -1.63
N ASP A 145 2.33 -1.24 -0.71
CA ASP A 145 2.76 -1.92 0.52
C ASP A 145 3.22 -3.34 0.17
N GLY A 146 4.53 -3.58 0.20
CA GLY A 146 5.13 -4.79 -0.33
C GLY A 146 5.14 -5.97 0.64
N ALA A 147 5.30 -7.17 0.10
CA ALA A 147 5.41 -8.41 0.87
C ALA A 147 6.84 -8.67 1.40
N PHE A 148 6.94 -9.62 2.33
CA PHE A 148 8.19 -10.22 2.81
C PHE A 148 8.91 -10.99 1.69
N ASP A 149 10.20 -10.70 1.48
CA ASP A 149 11.17 -11.48 0.68
C ASP A 149 10.84 -11.70 -0.81
N ARG A 150 9.91 -10.94 -1.39
CA ARG A 150 9.64 -11.03 -2.83
C ARG A 150 10.39 -9.94 -3.60
N ARG A 151 11.69 -10.18 -3.82
CA ARG A 151 12.58 -9.34 -4.64
C ARG A 151 12.02 -9.07 -6.06
N SER A 152 11.15 -9.95 -6.56
CA SER A 152 10.50 -9.83 -7.86
C SER A 152 9.58 -8.61 -7.99
N PHE A 153 9.15 -7.96 -6.89
CA PHE A 153 8.23 -6.82 -6.92
C PHE A 153 8.93 -5.46 -6.75
N ALA A 154 10.17 -5.47 -6.25
CA ALA A 154 11.11 -4.37 -6.45
C ALA A 154 11.74 -4.42 -7.85
N SER A 155 11.24 -5.29 -8.73
CA SER A 155 11.62 -5.31 -10.13
C SER A 155 11.26 -3.96 -10.77
N PRO A 156 12.15 -3.40 -11.62
CA PRO A 156 11.84 -2.23 -12.44
C PRO A 156 10.60 -2.40 -13.33
N LEU A 157 10.13 -3.65 -13.52
CA LEU A 157 8.89 -3.94 -14.25
C LEU A 157 7.63 -3.46 -13.54
N VAL A 158 7.68 -3.22 -12.23
CA VAL A 158 6.51 -2.89 -11.40
C VAL A 158 6.62 -1.51 -10.77
N SER A 159 7.79 -1.13 -10.25
CA SER A 159 8.00 0.15 -9.56
C SER A 159 9.19 0.93 -10.11
N ASP A 160 9.07 2.25 -10.19
CA ASP A 160 10.13 3.15 -10.64
C ASP A 160 11.20 3.34 -9.55
N ALA A 161 10.80 3.20 -8.29
CA ALA A 161 11.68 3.27 -7.13
C ALA A 161 11.22 2.33 -6.01
N THR A 162 12.14 2.07 -5.07
CA THR A 162 11.89 1.18 -3.94
C THR A 162 12.39 1.80 -2.64
N ILE A 163 11.54 1.78 -1.62
CA ILE A 163 11.88 2.10 -0.24
C ILE A 163 12.11 0.79 0.49
N LEU A 164 13.35 0.57 0.94
CA LEU A 164 13.72 -0.60 1.71
C LEU A 164 13.57 -0.33 3.20
N SER A 165 12.62 -0.99 3.84
CA SER A 165 12.46 -0.96 5.30
C SER A 165 13.18 -2.14 5.94
N THR A 166 14.26 -1.85 6.67
CA THR A 166 15.13 -2.90 7.22
C THR A 166 14.76 -3.30 8.65
N GLY A 167 14.18 -2.39 9.44
CA GLY A 167 13.81 -2.61 10.83
C GLY A 167 14.99 -3.03 11.73
N ALA A 168 14.87 -2.76 13.04
CA ALA A 168 15.71 -3.43 14.03
C ALA A 168 14.84 -4.48 14.73
N SER A 169 14.80 -5.71 14.21
CA SER A 169 14.14 -6.81 14.92
C SER A 169 15.00 -7.22 16.13
N VAL A 170 14.87 -6.50 17.24
CA VAL A 170 15.55 -6.85 18.48
C VAL A 170 14.88 -8.10 19.06
N SER A 171 15.65 -9.18 19.16
CA SER A 171 15.24 -10.38 19.89
C SER A 171 14.91 -10.02 21.33
N LYS A 172 13.73 -10.41 21.84
CA LYS A 172 13.41 -10.30 23.27
C LYS A 172 14.39 -11.10 24.16
N LYS A 173 15.21 -11.99 23.57
CA LYS A 173 16.29 -12.72 24.25
C LYS A 173 17.63 -11.98 24.28
N MET A 174 17.79 -10.87 23.57
CA MET A 174 18.91 -9.97 23.78
C MET A 174 18.61 -9.15 25.05
N ARG A 175 19.00 -9.71 26.20
CA ARG A 175 19.23 -8.98 27.45
C ARG A 175 20.73 -8.91 27.68
#